data_AF-A0A3B4WBK6-F1
#
_entry.id   AF-A0A3B4WBK6-F1
#
_cell.length_a   1.000
_cell.length_b   1.000
_cell.length_c   1.000
_cell.angle_alpha   90.00
_cell.angle_beta   90.00
_cell.angle_gamma   90.00
#
_symmetry.space_group_name_H-M   'P 1'
#
loop_
_entity.id
_entity.type
_entity.pdbx_description
1 polymer ?
#
loop_
_entity_poly.entity_id
_entity_poly.type
_entity_poly.pdbx_seq_one_letter_code
_entity_poly.pdbx_strand_id
1 'polypeptide(L)'
;GKMSCLTAFLPHTVHHVCTLSIPTPRGPPKACPYHISEQTITPLNNTKHFQVSAYMDQRVKGLDIRIISIFRRDSIQPLHCVFCLVIYNTSCGPDLDRLLQSYSQEGFVEMVPWPINEYLTPSTGWLFSKYGGDVHYFGQLTTLNECIYRSMTRSRYVLLNDIDEIIMPYQHNNLMSLMNVLQQQKPNAGVFLIENHIFPKTPFEKSKKLPLPQWKGVPGFNILEHIYREEVDRSVYHPHKMIVQPRAVEQTSVHEVLKMFGEKFKVPPEVCRIIHCPLRTPVQRPVERLHVDTRLWDFKDKLLPNVTKALRRAGLLSSEG
;
A
#
# COMPACT_ATOMS: atom_id res chain seq x y z
N GLY A 1 -6.62 -9.38 11.64
CA GLY A 1 -5.58 -8.43 12.06
C GLY A 1 -5.51 -7.32 11.04
N LYS A 2 -5.47 -6.06 11.46
CA LYS A 2 -5.49 -4.90 10.56
C LYS A 2 -4.08 -4.65 9.98
N MET A 3 -4.02 -4.26 8.71
CA MET A 3 -2.81 -3.80 8.03
C MET A 3 -3.11 -2.41 7.48
N SER A 4 -2.40 -1.40 7.95
CA SER A 4 -2.64 0.02 7.61
C SER A 4 -1.44 0.58 6.88
N CYS A 5 -1.72 1.49 5.97
CA CYS A 5 -0.80 2.17 5.10
C CYS A 5 -0.01 1.28 4.13
N LEU A 6 -0.09 1.79 2.91
CA LEU A 6 0.72 1.62 1.72
C LEU A 6 0.90 3.09 1.31
N THR A 7 2.08 3.56 0.92
CA THR A 7 2.24 4.93 0.40
C THR A 7 2.25 4.85 -1.12
N ALA A 8 1.19 4.28 -1.69
CA ALA A 8 1.14 4.02 -3.13
C ALA A 8 -0.23 4.08 -3.82
N PHE A 9 -0.15 4.28 -5.14
CA PHE A 9 -1.27 4.14 -6.06
C PHE A 9 -1.74 2.68 -6.16
N LEU A 10 -2.98 2.55 -6.65
CA LEU A 10 -3.83 1.36 -6.67
C LEU A 10 -3.92 0.74 -8.08
N PRO A 11 -4.48 -0.49 -8.30
CA PRO A 11 -5.58 -1.07 -7.52
C PRO A 11 -5.73 -2.60 -7.31
N HIS A 12 -6.73 -2.93 -6.49
CA HIS A 12 -7.40 -4.22 -6.22
C HIS A 12 -8.77 -3.92 -5.54
N THR A 13 -9.84 -4.75 -5.47
CA THR A 13 -10.12 -6.17 -5.83
C THR A 13 -11.60 -6.30 -6.34
N VAL A 14 -12.07 -7.51 -6.67
CA VAL A 14 -13.44 -7.83 -7.17
C VAL A 14 -14.53 -7.87 -6.07
N HIS A 15 -15.79 -7.81 -6.53
CA HIS A 15 -17.07 -7.53 -5.86
C HIS A 15 -17.67 -8.58 -4.89
N HIS A 16 -18.57 -8.08 -4.04
CA HIS A 16 -19.96 -8.61 -3.95
C HIS A 16 -20.95 -7.45 -4.24
N VAL A 17 -22.16 -7.78 -4.71
CA VAL A 17 -23.19 -6.80 -5.10
C VAL A 17 -24.18 -6.55 -3.97
N CYS A 18 -24.42 -5.29 -3.64
CA CYS A 18 -25.64 -4.82 -2.97
C CYS A 18 -26.09 -3.50 -3.62
N THR A 19 -27.29 -3.48 -4.18
CA THR A 19 -27.98 -2.26 -4.61
C THR A 19 -28.59 -1.55 -3.41
N LEU A 20 -28.36 -0.25 -3.25
CA LEU A 20 -29.30 0.69 -2.62
C LEU A 20 -28.88 2.16 -2.86
N SER A 21 -29.87 3.03 -2.72
CA SER A 21 -29.99 4.44 -3.14
C SER A 21 -28.83 5.38 -2.80
N ILE A 22 -28.61 6.37 -3.69
CA ILE A 22 -27.72 7.52 -3.52
C ILE A 22 -28.25 8.43 -2.39
N PRO A 23 -27.48 8.69 -1.31
CA PRO A 23 -27.72 9.80 -0.40
C PRO A 23 -27.00 11.06 -0.90
N THR A 24 -27.62 12.23 -0.75
CA THR A 24 -26.98 13.53 -0.99
C THR A 24 -25.90 13.82 0.06
N PRO A 25 -24.77 14.47 -0.30
CA PRO A 25 -23.63 14.61 0.59
C PRO A 25 -23.86 15.68 1.66
N ARG A 26 -23.74 15.30 2.94
CA ARG A 26 -23.48 16.23 4.06
C ARG A 26 -22.54 15.59 5.07
N GLY A 27 -21.31 16.09 5.11
CA GLY A 27 -20.28 15.70 6.08
C GLY A 27 -18.88 15.71 5.46
N PRO A 28 -17.82 15.94 6.27
CA PRO A 28 -16.44 15.78 5.81
C PRO A 28 -16.18 14.31 5.40
N PRO A 29 -15.16 14.04 4.55
CA PRO A 29 -14.80 12.69 4.14
C PRO A 29 -14.56 11.79 5.36
N LYS A 30 -15.13 10.57 5.35
CA LYS A 30 -14.90 9.60 6.41
C LYS A 30 -13.49 9.04 6.27
N ALA A 31 -12.53 9.64 6.99
CA ALA A 31 -11.20 9.08 7.16
C ALA A 31 -11.26 7.60 7.60
N CYS A 32 -10.23 6.81 7.28
CA CYS A 32 -10.15 5.37 7.52
C CYS A 32 -10.77 4.98 8.89
N PRO A 33 -11.94 4.30 8.91
CA PRO A 33 -12.92 4.46 9.97
C PRO A 33 -12.36 4.15 11.35
N TYR A 34 -12.12 5.23 12.10
CA TYR A 34 -11.66 5.22 13.48
C TYR A 34 -12.80 5.69 14.38
N HIS A 35 -13.48 4.74 15.00
CA HIS A 35 -14.48 4.99 16.01
C HIS A 35 -13.95 4.43 17.33
N ILE A 36 -13.43 5.31 18.19
CA ILE A 36 -13.38 4.98 19.62
C ILE A 36 -14.83 4.94 20.07
N SER A 37 -15.23 3.84 20.70
CA SER A 37 -16.55 3.77 21.29
C SER A 37 -16.47 4.20 22.74
N GLU A 38 -17.27 5.20 23.10
CA GLU A 38 -17.52 5.60 24.49
C GLU A 38 -18.47 4.61 25.21
N GLN A 39 -18.84 3.50 24.55
CA GLN A 39 -19.77 2.48 25.07
C GLN A 39 -19.06 1.13 25.32
N THR A 40 -19.30 0.55 26.50
CA THR A 40 -18.75 -0.74 26.93
C THR A 40 -19.12 -1.92 26.03
N ILE A 41 -20.21 -1.81 25.24
CA ILE A 41 -20.59 -2.78 24.22
C ILE A 41 -20.89 -2.02 22.94
N THR A 42 -20.08 -2.24 21.91
CA THR A 42 -20.10 -1.50 20.65
C THR A 42 -20.66 -2.37 19.53
N PRO A 43 -21.75 -2.01 18.85
CA PRO A 43 -22.22 -2.75 17.68
C PRO A 43 -21.22 -2.63 16.53
N LEU A 44 -20.91 -3.75 15.87
CA LEU A 44 -20.08 -3.74 14.66
C LEU A 44 -20.97 -3.50 13.44
N ASN A 45 -20.78 -2.35 12.76
CA ASN A 45 -21.58 -1.89 11.63
C ASN A 45 -21.86 -3.00 10.59
N ASN A 46 -23.12 -3.07 10.14
CA ASN A 46 -23.64 -4.06 9.20
C ASN A 46 -23.55 -5.52 9.66
N THR A 47 -23.33 -5.77 10.95
CA THR A 47 -23.35 -7.13 11.54
C THR A 47 -24.27 -7.20 12.76
N LYS A 48 -24.55 -8.43 13.22
CA LYS A 48 -25.20 -8.73 14.51
C LYS A 48 -24.17 -8.99 15.62
N HIS A 49 -22.92 -8.60 15.41
CA HIS A 49 -21.82 -8.81 16.33
C HIS A 49 -21.54 -7.54 17.12
N PHE A 50 -21.02 -7.71 18.33
CA PHE A 50 -20.63 -6.60 19.20
C PHE A 50 -19.17 -6.75 19.61
N GLN A 51 -18.44 -5.65 19.68
CA GLN A 51 -17.13 -5.57 20.31
C GLN A 51 -17.31 -5.03 21.73
N VAL A 52 -16.83 -5.75 22.73
CA VAL A 52 -16.89 -5.33 24.14
C VAL A 52 -15.65 -4.50 24.48
N SER A 53 -14.47 -5.11 24.34
CA SER A 53 -13.21 -4.44 24.62
C SER A 53 -12.08 -4.98 23.77
N ALA A 54 -11.05 -4.17 23.58
CA ALA A 54 -9.75 -4.59 23.07
C ALA A 54 -8.71 -4.34 24.18
N TYR A 55 -7.88 -5.33 24.48
CA TYR A 55 -6.85 -5.23 25.52
C TYR A 55 -5.53 -5.81 25.05
N MET A 56 -4.42 -5.25 25.54
CA MET A 56 -3.09 -5.83 25.37
C MET A 56 -2.94 -7.00 26.34
N ASP A 57 -2.75 -8.22 25.85
CA ASP A 57 -2.59 -9.39 26.72
C ASP A 57 -1.13 -9.54 27.17
N GLN A 58 -0.80 -8.96 28.32
CA GLN A 58 0.54 -8.97 28.90
C GLN A 58 1.00 -10.37 29.39
N ARG A 59 0.12 -11.39 29.38
CA ARG A 59 0.47 -12.76 29.83
C ARG A 59 1.26 -13.54 28.78
N VAL A 60 1.28 -13.08 27.52
CA VAL A 60 2.07 -13.65 26.43
C VAL A 60 3.24 -12.72 26.09
N LYS A 61 4.40 -13.31 25.76
CA LYS A 61 5.55 -12.54 25.26
C LYS A 61 5.24 -12.04 23.86
N GLY A 62 4.78 -10.79 23.74
CA GLY A 62 4.43 -10.17 22.47
C GLY A 62 3.59 -8.91 22.66
N LEU A 63 3.12 -8.36 21.54
CA LEU A 63 2.25 -7.17 21.49
C LEU A 63 0.85 -7.55 21.00
N ASP A 64 0.32 -8.65 21.55
CA ASP A 64 -0.96 -9.22 21.15
C ASP A 64 -2.14 -8.44 21.76
N ILE A 65 -2.82 -7.69 20.90
CA ILE A 65 -4.13 -7.11 21.20
C ILE A 65 -5.19 -8.19 21.00
N ARG A 66 -5.83 -8.62 22.10
CA ARG A 66 -7.02 -9.47 22.06
C ARG A 66 -8.27 -8.60 22.03
N ILE A 67 -9.30 -9.09 21.34
CA ILE A 67 -10.61 -8.43 21.25
C ILE A 67 -11.65 -9.39 21.81
N ILE A 68 -12.46 -8.92 22.77
CA ILE A 68 -13.63 -9.62 23.26
C ILE A 68 -14.81 -9.19 22.39
N SER A 69 -15.43 -10.16 21.71
CA SER A 69 -16.57 -9.92 20.83
C SER A 69 -17.70 -10.91 21.10
N ILE A 70 -18.93 -10.42 21.05
CA ILE A 70 -20.16 -11.20 21.15
C ILE A 70 -20.64 -11.50 19.74
N PHE A 71 -20.76 -12.78 19.41
CA PHE A 71 -21.26 -13.27 18.13
C PHE A 71 -22.63 -13.92 18.31
N ARG A 72 -23.59 -13.59 17.45
CA ARG A 72 -24.90 -14.25 17.44
C ARG A 72 -24.75 -15.65 16.83
N ARG A 73 -25.00 -16.70 17.62
CA ARG A 73 -24.68 -18.12 17.28
C ARG A 73 -25.34 -18.61 15.97
N ASP A 74 -26.51 -18.10 15.65
CA ASP A 74 -27.31 -18.40 14.46
C ASP A 74 -26.96 -17.52 13.24
N SER A 75 -26.02 -16.57 13.37
CA SER A 75 -25.77 -15.53 12.37
C SER A 75 -24.30 -15.09 12.38
N ILE A 76 -23.38 -16.05 12.26
CA ILE A 76 -21.93 -15.81 12.19
C ILE A 76 -21.57 -15.18 10.84
N GLN A 77 -21.75 -13.87 10.73
CA GLN A 77 -21.27 -13.08 9.59
C GLN A 77 -19.74 -12.97 9.64
N PRO A 78 -19.03 -13.08 8.50
CA PRO A 78 -17.58 -12.94 8.48
C PRO A 78 -17.14 -11.51 8.85
N LEU A 79 -16.07 -11.40 9.63
CA LEU A 79 -15.42 -10.11 9.92
C LEU A 79 -14.31 -9.86 8.90
N HIS A 80 -14.39 -8.73 8.19
CA HIS A 80 -13.41 -8.35 7.18
C HIS A 80 -12.29 -7.50 7.79
N CYS A 81 -11.05 -7.74 7.36
CA CYS A 81 -9.93 -6.85 7.67
C CYS A 81 -9.95 -5.67 6.69
N VAL A 82 -9.98 -4.45 7.22
CA VAL A 82 -9.93 -3.22 6.42
C VAL A 82 -8.46 -2.88 6.14
N PHE A 83 -8.14 -2.64 4.87
CA PHE A 83 -6.93 -1.94 4.47
C PHE A 83 -7.23 -0.44 4.45
N CYS A 84 -6.28 0.35 4.94
CA CYS A 84 -6.35 1.81 4.92
C CYS A 84 -5.11 2.33 4.20
N LEU A 85 -5.27 3.21 3.22
CA LEU A 85 -4.17 3.98 2.63
C LEU A 85 -4.00 5.28 3.43
N VAL A 86 -2.78 5.72 3.69
CA VAL A 86 -2.52 7.05 4.28
C VAL A 86 -1.61 7.82 3.33
N ILE A 87 -2.07 8.96 2.83
CA ILE A 87 -1.31 9.81 1.91
C ILE A 87 -1.06 11.16 2.55
N TYR A 88 0.21 11.54 2.64
CA TYR A 88 0.66 12.86 3.07
C TYR A 88 0.69 13.78 1.85
N ASN A 89 -0.23 14.74 1.80
CA ASN A 89 -0.43 15.59 0.62
C ASN A 89 0.07 17.01 0.87
N THR A 90 1.13 17.40 0.16
CA THR A 90 1.62 18.79 0.08
C THR A 90 1.01 19.52 -1.11
N SER A 91 0.97 18.87 -2.27
CA SER A 91 0.32 19.38 -3.48
C SER A 91 -0.02 18.22 -4.41
N CYS A 92 -1.09 18.38 -5.19
CA CYS A 92 -1.62 17.34 -6.05
C CYS A 92 -2.23 17.94 -7.32
N GLY A 93 -2.03 17.29 -8.47
CA GLY A 93 -2.71 17.66 -9.71
C GLY A 93 -4.21 17.36 -9.67
N PRO A 94 -5.06 18.07 -10.43
CA PRO A 94 -6.52 18.00 -10.30
C PRO A 94 -7.12 16.63 -10.60
N ASP A 95 -6.57 15.88 -11.56
CA ASP A 95 -7.06 14.54 -11.91
C ASP A 95 -6.78 13.51 -10.80
N LEU A 96 -5.60 13.63 -10.17
CA LEU A 96 -5.24 12.79 -9.03
C LEU A 96 -6.02 13.19 -7.78
N ASP A 97 -6.19 14.48 -7.50
CA ASP A 97 -6.94 14.96 -6.35
C ASP A 97 -8.39 14.45 -6.40
N ARG A 98 -9.04 14.53 -7.57
CA ARG A 98 -10.37 13.95 -7.81
C ARG A 98 -10.42 12.44 -7.52
N LEU A 99 -9.39 11.68 -7.93
CA LEU A 99 -9.31 10.24 -7.68
C LEU A 99 -9.09 9.93 -6.20
N LEU A 100 -8.21 10.66 -5.51
CA LEU A 100 -7.95 10.46 -4.08
C LEU A 100 -9.15 10.86 -3.21
N GLN A 101 -9.84 11.95 -3.57
CA GLN A 101 -11.10 12.33 -2.93
C GLN A 101 -12.18 11.26 -3.12
N SER A 102 -12.30 10.67 -4.31
CA SER A 102 -13.21 9.53 -4.56
C SER A 102 -12.92 8.36 -3.62
N TYR A 103 -11.65 7.97 -3.43
CA TYR A 103 -11.31 6.87 -2.53
C TYR A 103 -11.39 7.26 -1.04
N SER A 104 -11.22 8.54 -0.70
CA SER A 104 -11.38 9.05 0.66
C SER A 104 -12.85 9.06 1.10
N GLN A 105 -13.77 9.41 0.20
CA GLN A 105 -15.22 9.29 0.43
C GLN A 105 -15.67 7.84 0.66
N GLU A 106 -15.00 6.87 0.02
CA GLU A 106 -15.22 5.43 0.25
C GLU A 106 -14.56 4.90 1.54
N GLY A 107 -13.81 5.74 2.27
CA GLY A 107 -13.08 5.34 3.48
C GLY A 107 -11.85 4.46 3.21
N PHE A 108 -11.39 4.38 1.97
CA PHE A 108 -10.18 3.64 1.58
C PHE A 108 -8.90 4.45 1.79
N VAL A 109 -8.96 5.78 1.60
CA VAL A 109 -7.82 6.70 1.77
C VAL A 109 -8.05 7.70 2.89
N GLU A 110 -7.13 7.74 3.84
CA GLU A 110 -6.93 8.85 4.77
C GLU A 110 -5.95 9.85 4.14
N MET A 111 -6.48 11.00 3.71
CA MET A 111 -5.67 12.13 3.28
C MET A 111 -5.19 12.90 4.51
N VAL A 112 -3.87 13.00 4.67
CA VAL A 112 -3.22 13.78 5.73
C VAL A 112 -2.64 15.04 5.08
N PRO A 113 -3.14 16.24 5.41
CA PRO A 113 -2.53 17.48 4.96
C PRO A 113 -1.07 17.56 5.41
N TRP A 114 -0.16 17.85 4.48
CA TRP A 114 1.27 18.00 4.74
C TRP A 114 1.79 19.31 4.15
N PRO A 115 1.37 20.48 4.70
CA PRO A 115 1.68 21.82 4.19
C PRO A 115 3.13 22.25 4.51
N ILE A 116 4.09 21.33 4.41
CA ILE A 116 5.49 21.56 4.83
C ILE A 116 6.15 22.72 4.06
N ASN A 117 5.70 22.97 2.83
CA ASN A 117 6.09 24.07 1.96
C ASN A 117 5.59 25.46 2.41
N GLU A 118 4.66 25.54 3.36
CA GLU A 118 4.21 26.80 3.97
C GLU A 118 5.16 27.27 5.10
N TYR A 119 5.99 26.35 5.62
CA TYR A 119 6.85 26.58 6.79
C TYR A 119 8.35 26.37 6.53
N LEU A 120 8.70 25.52 5.57
CA LEU A 120 10.05 25.09 5.24
C LEU A 120 10.22 24.96 3.72
N THR A 121 11.46 25.00 3.23
CA THR A 121 11.81 24.74 1.83
C THR A 121 12.13 23.25 1.65
N PRO A 122 11.20 22.39 1.18
CA PRO A 122 11.51 20.97 0.95
C PRO A 122 12.54 20.78 -0.15
N SER A 123 13.53 19.91 0.09
CA SER A 123 14.45 19.47 -0.95
C SER A 123 13.69 18.69 -2.03
N THR A 124 13.99 18.96 -3.30
CA THR A 124 13.36 18.30 -4.46
C THR A 124 14.09 17.03 -4.91
N GLY A 125 15.16 16.63 -4.21
CA GLY A 125 15.91 15.41 -4.47
C GLY A 125 16.56 14.84 -3.21
N TRP A 126 17.03 13.60 -3.29
CA TRP A 126 17.59 12.88 -2.14
C TRP A 126 19.00 13.35 -1.73
N LEU A 127 19.76 13.95 -2.66
CA LEU A 127 21.16 14.35 -2.45
C LEU A 127 21.25 15.82 -2.00
N PHE A 128 21.36 16.04 -0.69
CA PHE A 128 21.38 17.39 -0.11
C PHE A 128 22.39 18.34 -0.76
N SER A 129 23.61 17.90 -1.04
CA SER A 129 24.67 18.73 -1.68
C SER A 129 24.32 19.22 -3.09
N LYS A 130 23.30 18.64 -3.74
CA LYS A 130 22.81 19.03 -5.07
C LYS A 130 21.47 19.77 -5.03
N TYR A 131 20.60 19.42 -4.07
CA TYR A 131 19.21 19.89 -4.05
C TYR A 131 18.88 20.85 -2.90
N GLY A 132 19.76 21.00 -1.90
CA GLY A 132 19.58 21.91 -0.77
C GLY A 132 18.31 21.63 0.03
N GLY A 133 17.66 22.69 0.52
CA GLY A 133 16.39 22.65 1.25
C GLY A 133 16.53 22.46 2.75
N ASP A 134 15.57 22.98 3.52
CA ASP A 134 15.55 22.93 4.99
C ASP A 134 15.18 21.53 5.51
N VAL A 135 14.52 20.72 4.69
CA VAL A 135 14.10 19.36 5.01
C VAL A 135 14.38 18.39 3.87
N HIS A 136 14.89 17.21 4.22
CA HIS A 136 15.26 16.15 3.27
C HIS A 136 14.05 15.65 2.46
N TYR A 137 14.22 15.63 1.13
CA TYR A 137 13.33 15.07 0.11
C TYR A 137 11.83 15.10 0.44
N PHE A 138 11.20 16.27 0.29
CA PHE A 138 9.78 16.52 0.60
C PHE A 138 9.32 16.17 2.02
N GLY A 139 10.24 15.94 2.97
CA GLY A 139 9.93 15.46 4.31
C GLY A 139 9.58 13.97 4.38
N GLN A 140 9.95 13.17 3.37
CA GLN A 140 9.59 11.73 3.30
C GLN A 140 10.00 10.95 4.55
N LEU A 141 11.18 11.25 5.12
CA LEU A 141 11.62 10.60 6.38
C LEU A 141 10.65 10.90 7.54
N THR A 142 10.17 12.13 7.66
CA THR A 142 9.23 12.54 8.71
C THR A 142 7.89 11.85 8.55
N THR A 143 7.34 11.81 7.32
CA THR A 143 6.02 11.19 7.06
C THR A 143 6.05 9.67 7.23
N LEU A 144 7.15 9.00 6.84
CA LEU A 144 7.34 7.56 7.09
C LEU A 144 7.33 7.23 8.60
N ASN A 145 8.01 8.03 9.42
CA ASN A 145 8.02 7.82 10.87
C ASN A 145 6.66 8.17 11.50
N GLU A 146 6.04 9.30 11.13
CA GLU A 146 4.70 9.68 11.62
C GLU A 146 3.66 8.59 11.30
N CYS A 147 3.69 8.03 10.10
CA CYS A 147 2.80 6.96 9.68
C CYS A 147 2.90 5.70 10.55
N ILE A 148 4.12 5.31 10.94
CA ILE A 148 4.36 4.22 11.89
C ILE A 148 3.73 4.56 13.24
N TYR A 149 4.03 5.72 13.82
CA TYR A 149 3.51 6.14 15.12
C TYR A 149 1.98 6.21 15.13
N ARG A 150 1.39 6.90 14.13
CA ARG A 150 -0.06 6.98 13.86
C ARG A 150 -0.71 5.59 13.79
N SER A 151 0.02 4.59 13.30
CA SER A 151 -0.49 3.23 13.10
C SER A 151 -0.28 2.28 14.28
N MET A 152 0.48 2.65 15.33
CA MET A 152 0.87 1.76 16.44
C MET A 152 -0.27 1.07 17.20
N THR A 153 -1.44 1.70 17.28
CA THR A 153 -2.65 1.12 17.89
C THR A 153 -3.68 0.69 16.85
N ARG A 154 -3.51 1.12 15.59
CA ARG A 154 -4.48 0.93 14.50
C ARG A 154 -4.23 -0.37 13.73
N SER A 155 -2.98 -0.81 13.61
CA SER A 155 -2.61 -1.97 12.79
C SER A 155 -1.44 -2.80 13.30
N ARG A 156 -1.46 -4.08 12.90
CA ARG A 156 -0.42 -5.08 13.18
C ARG A 156 0.79 -4.90 12.24
N TYR A 157 0.53 -4.53 10.99
CA TYR A 157 1.55 -4.29 9.98
C TYR A 157 1.31 -2.96 9.26
N VAL A 158 2.40 -2.30 8.87
CA VAL A 158 2.44 -1.13 7.99
C VAL A 158 3.37 -1.42 6.82
N LEU A 159 2.95 -1.09 5.60
CA LEU A 159 3.78 -1.19 4.41
C LEU A 159 4.27 0.21 4.00
N LEU A 160 5.58 0.40 4.06
CA LEU A 160 6.27 1.57 3.55
C LEU A 160 6.80 1.27 2.15
N ASN A 161 6.17 1.81 1.10
CA ASN A 161 6.58 1.71 -0.31
C ASN A 161 6.39 3.07 -1.01
N ASP A 162 6.82 3.18 -2.27
CA ASP A 162 6.56 4.37 -3.10
C ASP A 162 5.42 4.11 -4.13
N ILE A 163 4.88 5.17 -4.74
CA ILE A 163 3.65 5.08 -5.56
C ILE A 163 3.77 4.29 -6.87
N ASP A 164 4.99 4.07 -7.35
CA ASP A 164 5.37 3.34 -8.56
C ASP A 164 5.90 1.92 -8.27
N GLU A 165 5.70 1.43 -7.04
CA GLU A 165 6.20 0.15 -6.52
C GLU A 165 5.07 -0.77 -6.03
N ILE A 166 4.98 -1.98 -6.58
CA ILE A 166 4.01 -3.00 -6.12
C ILE A 166 4.75 -4.11 -5.35
N ILE A 167 4.46 -4.26 -4.05
CA ILE A 167 4.90 -5.44 -3.29
C ILE A 167 4.10 -6.67 -3.74
N MET A 168 4.75 -7.57 -4.46
CA MET A 168 4.14 -8.73 -5.10
C MET A 168 4.55 -10.04 -4.41
N PRO A 169 3.62 -10.80 -3.80
CA PRO A 169 3.88 -12.16 -3.34
C PRO A 169 3.80 -13.16 -4.50
N TYR A 170 4.80 -14.03 -4.60
CA TYR A 170 4.92 -15.04 -5.67
C TYR A 170 4.32 -16.38 -5.26
N GLN A 171 4.33 -16.69 -3.96
CA GLN A 171 3.83 -17.96 -3.39
C GLN A 171 2.43 -17.82 -2.76
N HIS A 172 1.86 -16.60 -2.75
CA HIS A 172 0.57 -16.30 -2.13
C HIS A 172 -0.24 -15.30 -2.96
N ASN A 173 -1.57 -15.33 -2.83
CA ASN A 173 -2.47 -14.48 -3.61
C ASN A 173 -2.84 -13.16 -2.93
N ASN A 174 -2.25 -12.84 -1.77
CA ASN A 174 -2.39 -11.56 -1.07
C ASN A 174 -1.31 -11.42 0.02
N LEU A 175 -1.06 -10.18 0.44
CA LEU A 175 -0.07 -9.86 1.47
C LEU A 175 -0.42 -10.43 2.85
N MET A 176 -1.69 -10.57 3.23
CA MET A 176 -2.05 -11.11 4.55
C MET A 176 -1.73 -12.60 4.67
N SER A 177 -1.95 -13.40 3.62
CA SER A 177 -1.53 -14.79 3.56
C SER A 177 -0.02 -14.94 3.66
N LEU A 178 0.74 -14.08 2.94
CA LEU A 178 2.20 -13.99 3.07
C LEU A 178 2.62 -13.66 4.52
N MET A 179 2.09 -12.58 5.09
CA MET A 179 2.47 -12.13 6.44
C MET A 179 2.10 -13.12 7.55
N ASN A 180 1.04 -13.91 7.38
CA ASN A 180 0.72 -15.00 8.31
C ASN A 180 1.82 -16.08 8.31
N VAL A 181 2.27 -16.51 7.13
CA VAL A 181 3.34 -17.53 6.99
C VAL A 181 4.68 -16.97 7.46
N LEU A 182 5.05 -15.75 7.03
CA LEU A 182 6.31 -15.12 7.42
C LEU A 182 6.41 -14.93 8.94
N GLN A 183 5.34 -14.49 9.62
CA GLN A 183 5.38 -14.32 11.07
C GLN A 183 5.37 -15.66 11.83
N GLN A 184 4.74 -16.71 11.29
CA GLN A 184 4.84 -18.06 11.86
C GLN A 184 6.26 -18.62 11.76
N GLN A 185 6.93 -18.41 10.63
CA GLN A 185 8.33 -18.83 10.40
C GLN A 185 9.35 -17.96 11.15
N LYS A 186 9.03 -16.69 11.41
CA LYS A 186 9.87 -15.71 12.09
C LYS A 186 9.09 -14.97 13.19
N PRO A 187 8.79 -15.62 14.34
CA PRO A 187 7.97 -15.02 15.39
C PRO A 187 8.54 -13.69 15.94
N ASN A 188 9.87 -13.58 16.03
CA ASN A 188 10.58 -12.40 16.53
C ASN A 188 10.75 -11.27 15.50
N ALA A 189 10.39 -11.50 14.22
CA ALA A 189 10.58 -10.49 13.19
C ALA A 189 9.55 -9.36 13.34
N GLY A 190 10.06 -8.16 13.57
CA GLY A 190 9.29 -6.91 13.59
C GLY A 190 9.36 -6.16 12.26
N VAL A 191 10.31 -6.49 11.38
CA VAL A 191 10.56 -5.78 10.11
C VAL A 191 10.85 -6.81 9.02
N PHE A 192 10.15 -6.71 7.89
CA PHE A 192 10.26 -7.61 6.75
C PHE A 192 10.69 -6.79 5.52
N LEU A 193 11.93 -7.00 5.08
CA LEU A 193 12.54 -6.29 3.96
C LEU A 193 12.26 -7.05 2.65
N ILE A 194 11.75 -6.35 1.64
CA ILE A 194 11.43 -6.87 0.31
C ILE A 194 12.44 -6.32 -0.71
N GLU A 195 13.08 -7.21 -1.48
CA GLU A 195 14.07 -6.84 -2.51
C GLU A 195 13.40 -6.10 -3.68
N ASN A 196 13.95 -4.94 -4.08
CA ASN A 196 13.44 -4.19 -5.23
C ASN A 196 13.74 -4.91 -6.56
N HIS A 197 12.85 -4.87 -7.54
CA HIS A 197 13.20 -5.31 -8.89
C HIS A 197 12.69 -4.34 -9.95
N ILE A 198 13.61 -3.93 -10.84
CA ILE A 198 13.35 -2.96 -11.89
C ILE A 198 12.75 -3.67 -13.10
N PHE A 199 11.64 -3.13 -13.58
CA PHE A 199 10.99 -3.47 -14.83
C PHE A 199 11.12 -2.25 -15.76
N PRO A 200 11.88 -2.33 -16.88
CA PRO A 200 12.12 -1.19 -17.74
C PRO A 200 10.84 -0.54 -18.30
N LYS A 201 10.82 0.80 -18.32
CA LYS A 201 9.65 1.59 -18.77
C LYS A 201 9.35 1.52 -20.27
N THR A 202 10.25 0.97 -21.09
CA THR A 202 9.97 0.71 -22.50
C THR A 202 9.54 -0.75 -22.65
N PRO A 203 8.26 -1.04 -22.94
CA PRO A 203 7.82 -2.42 -23.17
C PRO A 203 8.41 -2.94 -24.48
N PHE A 204 8.76 -4.22 -24.51
CA PHE A 204 9.33 -4.86 -25.69
C PHE A 204 8.21 -5.38 -26.60
N GLU A 205 8.44 -5.51 -27.91
CA GLU A 205 7.39 -5.93 -28.88
C GLU A 205 6.65 -7.21 -28.44
N LYS A 206 7.36 -8.17 -27.83
CA LYS A 206 6.79 -9.43 -27.34
C LYS A 206 5.83 -9.29 -26.15
N SER A 207 5.83 -8.16 -25.43
CA SER A 207 4.95 -7.91 -24.28
C SER A 207 3.67 -7.12 -24.61
N LYS A 208 3.58 -6.51 -25.80
CA LYS A 208 2.38 -5.80 -26.33
C LYS A 208 1.20 -6.73 -26.67
N LYS A 209 1.10 -7.91 -26.04
CA LYS A 209 0.05 -8.92 -26.28
C LYS A 209 -1.31 -8.56 -25.68
N LEU A 210 -1.36 -7.56 -24.81
CA LEU A 210 -2.58 -7.05 -24.18
C LEU A 210 -2.81 -5.57 -24.60
N PRO A 211 -3.06 -5.27 -25.89
CA PRO A 211 -3.59 -3.98 -26.24
C PRO A 211 -4.95 -3.83 -25.53
N LEU A 212 -5.12 -2.73 -24.80
CA LEU A 212 -6.37 -2.33 -24.16
C LEU A 212 -6.87 -1.08 -24.90
N PRO A 213 -7.63 -1.23 -26.01
CA PRO A 213 -8.08 -0.08 -26.81
C PRO A 213 -8.84 0.95 -25.96
N GLN A 214 -9.54 0.50 -24.92
CA GLN A 214 -10.29 1.34 -24.00
C GLN A 214 -9.42 2.27 -23.14
N TRP A 215 -8.10 2.07 -23.03
CA TRP A 215 -7.19 2.98 -22.29
C TRP A 215 -6.38 3.89 -23.22
N LYS A 216 -6.67 3.90 -24.52
CA LYS A 216 -6.00 4.75 -25.49
C LYS A 216 -6.24 6.23 -25.17
N GLY A 217 -5.16 6.98 -24.92
CA GLY A 217 -5.21 8.40 -24.57
C GLY A 217 -5.20 8.69 -23.06
N VAL A 218 -5.27 7.66 -22.20
CA VAL A 218 -5.08 7.82 -20.75
C VAL A 218 -3.60 8.16 -20.47
N PRO A 219 -3.30 9.21 -19.67
CA PRO A 219 -1.93 9.52 -19.28
C PRO A 219 -1.30 8.40 -18.44
N GLY A 220 -0.04 8.04 -18.74
CA GLY A 220 0.72 7.03 -18.00
C GLY A 220 1.20 5.89 -18.90
N PHE A 221 1.33 4.69 -18.33
CA PHE A 221 1.66 3.46 -19.05
C PHE A 221 0.89 2.27 -18.43
N ASN A 222 0.66 1.24 -19.23
CA ASN A 222 -0.02 0.02 -18.79
C ASN A 222 0.99 -0.95 -18.18
N ILE A 223 1.07 -1.02 -16.85
CA ILE A 223 2.04 -1.87 -16.13
C ILE A 223 1.99 -3.36 -16.55
N LEU A 224 0.86 -3.86 -17.08
CA LEU A 224 0.74 -5.24 -17.59
C LEU A 224 1.61 -5.51 -18.83
N GLU A 225 2.09 -4.48 -19.53
CA GLU A 225 3.03 -4.62 -20.66
C GLU A 225 4.50 -4.75 -20.20
N HIS A 226 4.77 -4.60 -18.90
CA HIS A 226 6.12 -4.62 -18.32
C HIS A 226 6.37 -5.96 -17.63
N ILE A 227 6.66 -6.99 -18.43
CA ILE A 227 6.92 -8.36 -17.96
C ILE A 227 8.40 -8.74 -17.98
N TYR A 228 9.29 -7.79 -18.28
CA TYR A 228 10.73 -8.03 -18.34
C TYR A 228 11.38 -7.37 -17.14
N ARG A 229 12.06 -8.18 -16.33
CA ARG A 229 12.70 -7.81 -15.07
C ARG A 229 14.22 -7.81 -15.24
N GLU A 230 14.91 -6.76 -14.79
CA GLU A 230 16.37 -6.76 -14.68
C GLU A 230 16.84 -7.71 -13.57
N GLU A 231 17.95 -8.41 -13.78
CA GLU A 231 18.61 -9.14 -12.69
C GLU A 231 19.35 -8.17 -11.77
N VAL A 232 19.31 -8.45 -10.47
CA VAL A 232 19.85 -7.57 -9.44
C VAL A 232 21.36 -7.72 -9.36
N ASP A 233 22.07 -6.60 -9.51
CA ASP A 233 23.50 -6.54 -9.22
C ASP A 233 23.72 -6.51 -7.72
N ARG A 234 24.05 -7.67 -7.15
CA ARG A 234 24.28 -7.86 -5.71
C ARG A 234 25.71 -7.45 -5.27
N SER A 235 26.53 -6.91 -6.17
CA SER A 235 27.84 -6.34 -5.81
C SER A 235 27.75 -4.89 -5.29
N VAL A 236 26.63 -4.21 -5.56
CA VAL A 236 26.35 -2.84 -5.12
C VAL A 236 25.21 -2.80 -4.09
N TYR A 237 25.05 -1.65 -3.42
CA TYR A 237 23.88 -1.42 -2.57
C TYR A 237 22.60 -1.52 -3.39
N HIS A 238 21.64 -2.31 -2.90
CA HIS A 238 20.38 -2.55 -3.57
C HIS A 238 19.19 -2.17 -2.68
N PRO A 239 18.27 -1.31 -3.15
CA PRO A 239 17.19 -0.79 -2.33
C PRO A 239 16.17 -1.87 -1.95
N HIS A 240 15.57 -1.68 -0.78
CA HIS A 240 14.47 -2.50 -0.29
C HIS A 240 13.30 -1.57 0.08
N LYS A 241 12.12 -2.15 0.23
CA LYS A 241 11.00 -1.57 0.99
C LYS A 241 10.60 -2.52 2.10
N MET A 242 9.71 -2.07 2.99
CA MET A 242 9.51 -2.76 4.26
C MET A 242 8.05 -2.87 4.68
N ILE A 243 7.68 -4.08 5.09
CA ILE A 243 6.49 -4.32 5.91
C ILE A 243 6.96 -4.37 7.37
N VAL A 244 6.47 -3.47 8.21
CA VAL A 244 6.90 -3.32 9.61
C VAL A 244 5.74 -3.59 10.56
N GLN A 245 6.01 -4.21 11.70
CA GLN A 245 5.14 -4.11 12.86
C GLN A 245 5.37 -2.73 13.48
N PRO A 246 4.37 -1.83 13.54
CA PRO A 246 4.65 -0.43 13.88
C PRO A 246 5.28 -0.25 15.25
N ARG A 247 4.81 -1.03 16.24
CA ARG A 247 5.32 -1.01 17.62
C ARG A 247 6.72 -1.62 17.80
N ALA A 248 7.25 -2.27 16.76
CA ALA A 248 8.63 -2.75 16.74
C ALA A 248 9.61 -1.68 16.24
N VAL A 249 9.15 -0.59 15.62
CA VAL A 249 10.03 0.43 15.02
C VAL A 249 10.01 1.71 15.85
N GLU A 250 11.20 2.22 16.17
CA GLU A 250 11.38 3.54 16.79
C GLU A 250 11.83 4.58 15.76
N GLN A 251 12.65 4.20 14.77
CA GLN A 251 13.11 5.14 13.75
C GLN A 251 13.33 4.43 12.41
N THR A 252 12.77 4.97 11.32
CA THR A 252 12.94 4.45 9.96
C THR A 252 13.56 5.46 9.00
N SER A 253 14.17 4.92 7.94
CA SER A 253 14.55 5.60 6.70
C SER A 253 13.72 5.06 5.52
N VAL A 254 14.04 5.49 4.29
CA VAL A 254 13.31 5.14 3.05
C VAL A 254 13.45 3.67 2.64
N HIS A 255 14.62 3.07 2.90
CA HIS A 255 14.95 1.70 2.48
C HIS A 255 15.33 0.75 3.62
N GLU A 256 15.47 1.27 4.85
CA GLU A 256 15.78 0.47 6.03
C GLU A 256 15.24 1.10 7.31
N VAL A 257 15.09 0.27 8.35
CA VAL A 257 14.79 0.73 9.71
C VAL A 257 16.09 1.03 10.46
N LEU A 258 16.21 2.23 11.03
CA LEU A 258 17.41 2.70 11.74
C LEU A 258 17.43 2.22 13.19
N LYS A 259 16.29 2.24 13.89
CA LYS A 259 16.18 1.82 15.30
C LYS A 259 14.88 1.04 15.54
N MET A 260 15.00 -0.12 16.19
CA MET A 260 13.88 -1.06 16.38
C MET A 260 14.10 -2.05 17.53
N PHE A 261 13.03 -2.74 17.89
CA PHE A 261 12.96 -3.88 18.78
C PHE A 261 12.70 -5.17 17.96
N GLY A 262 13.27 -6.29 18.39
CA GLY A 262 13.15 -7.57 17.67
C GLY A 262 14.04 -7.67 16.43
N GLU A 263 13.66 -8.53 15.48
CA GLU A 263 14.51 -8.92 14.36
C GLU A 263 14.07 -8.29 13.01
N LYS A 264 15.04 -8.06 12.12
CA LYS A 264 14.82 -7.81 10.68
C LYS A 264 14.88 -9.14 9.93
N PHE A 265 13.91 -9.42 9.07
CA PHE A 265 13.95 -10.55 8.13
C PHE A 265 13.99 -10.04 6.69
N LYS A 266 15.01 -10.43 5.92
CA LYS A 266 15.04 -10.26 4.47
C LYS A 266 14.21 -11.38 3.85
N VAL A 267 13.09 -11.02 3.21
CA VAL A 267 12.21 -11.98 2.56
C VAL A 267 12.89 -12.46 1.27
N PRO A 268 13.03 -13.78 1.02
CA PRO A 268 13.63 -14.27 -0.21
C PRO A 268 12.86 -13.78 -1.45
N PRO A 269 13.54 -13.37 -2.53
CA PRO A 269 12.88 -12.87 -3.73
C PRO A 269 11.97 -13.93 -4.39
N GLU A 270 12.18 -15.23 -4.14
CA GLU A 270 11.30 -16.31 -4.61
C GLU A 270 9.94 -16.33 -3.90
N VAL A 271 9.84 -15.64 -2.76
CA VAL A 271 8.63 -15.53 -1.93
C VAL A 271 7.90 -14.20 -2.22
N CYS A 272 8.64 -13.08 -2.25
CA CYS A 272 8.07 -11.76 -2.49
C CYS A 272 9.11 -10.77 -3.07
N ARG A 273 8.69 -9.94 -4.02
CA ARG A 273 9.51 -8.93 -4.71
C ARG A 273 8.76 -7.62 -4.81
N ILE A 274 9.46 -6.51 -5.02
CA ILE A 274 8.86 -5.28 -5.55
C ILE A 274 8.85 -5.35 -7.08
N ILE A 275 7.71 -5.08 -7.71
CA ILE A 275 7.63 -4.71 -9.12
C ILE A 275 7.71 -3.18 -9.18
N HIS A 276 8.85 -2.64 -9.60
CA HIS A 276 9.11 -1.21 -9.71
C HIS A 276 9.32 -0.84 -11.19
N CYS A 277 8.47 0.03 -11.72
CA CYS A 277 8.55 0.53 -13.10
C CYS A 277 8.99 2.01 -13.13
N PRO A 278 10.30 2.32 -12.97
CA PRO A 278 10.76 3.67 -12.69
C PRO A 278 10.49 4.63 -13.86
N LEU A 279 10.14 5.87 -13.56
CA LEU A 279 9.88 6.91 -14.58
C LEU A 279 11.03 7.16 -15.56
N ARG A 280 12.27 6.82 -15.15
CA ARG A 280 13.50 6.85 -15.96
C ARG A 280 14.26 5.54 -15.73
N THR A 281 14.46 4.75 -16.79
CA THR A 281 15.43 3.63 -16.78
C THR A 281 16.73 4.14 -17.41
N PRO A 282 17.85 4.27 -16.68
CA PRO A 282 19.05 4.96 -17.19
C PRO A 282 19.74 4.26 -18.36
N VAL A 283 19.60 2.93 -18.44
CA VAL A 283 20.20 2.08 -19.47
C VAL A 283 19.19 1.02 -19.89
N GLN A 284 18.81 0.98 -21.17
CA GLN A 284 17.99 -0.12 -21.67
C GLN A 284 18.90 -1.33 -21.95
N ARG A 285 18.79 -2.39 -21.13
CA ARG A 285 19.56 -3.63 -21.33
C ARG A 285 19.00 -4.44 -22.50
N PRO A 286 19.83 -5.24 -23.20
CA PRO A 286 19.38 -6.22 -24.19
C PRO A 286 18.40 -7.23 -23.58
N VAL A 287 17.40 -7.67 -24.35
CA VAL A 287 16.31 -8.56 -23.90
C VAL A 287 16.86 -9.89 -23.38
N GLU A 288 17.96 -10.35 -23.93
CA GLU A 288 18.67 -11.59 -23.61
C GLU A 288 19.25 -11.59 -22.18
N ARG A 289 19.35 -10.41 -21.56
CA ARG A 289 19.79 -10.21 -20.17
C ARG A 289 18.62 -9.91 -19.20
N LEU A 290 17.38 -10.07 -19.65
CA LEU A 290 16.17 -9.80 -18.87
C LEU A 290 15.40 -11.09 -18.61
N HIS A 291 14.76 -11.16 -17.45
CA HIS A 291 13.96 -12.31 -17.04
C HIS A 291 12.48 -12.02 -17.26
N VAL A 292 11.76 -12.97 -17.86
CA VAL A 292 10.30 -12.86 -17.97
C VAL A 292 9.67 -13.12 -16.60
N ASP A 293 8.85 -12.18 -16.15
CA ASP A 293 8.08 -12.26 -14.91
C ASP A 293 6.64 -11.79 -15.19
N THR A 294 5.70 -12.73 -15.14
CA THR A 294 4.28 -12.51 -15.45
C THR A 294 3.40 -12.59 -14.20
N ARG A 295 3.94 -12.55 -12.98
CA ARG A 295 3.14 -12.77 -11.76
C ARG A 295 1.97 -11.79 -11.61
N LEU A 296 2.11 -10.56 -12.11
CA LEU A 296 1.04 -9.57 -12.11
C LEU A 296 -0.16 -9.97 -13.01
N TRP A 297 0.06 -10.79 -14.05
CA TRP A 297 -1.00 -11.25 -14.96
C TRP A 297 -1.99 -12.21 -14.29
N ASP A 298 -1.60 -12.91 -13.23
CA ASP A 298 -2.49 -13.80 -12.45
C ASP A 298 -3.63 -13.02 -11.78
N PHE A 299 -3.51 -11.68 -11.71
CA PHE A 299 -4.51 -10.78 -11.17
C PHE A 299 -5.20 -9.93 -12.25
N LYS A 300 -4.88 -10.09 -13.54
CA LYS A 300 -5.36 -9.22 -14.64
C LYS A 300 -6.89 -9.08 -14.66
N ASP A 301 -7.62 -10.18 -14.44
CA ASP A 301 -9.09 -10.22 -14.52
C ASP A 301 -9.74 -9.47 -13.35
N LYS A 302 -8.98 -9.24 -12.27
CA LYS A 302 -9.36 -8.36 -11.14
C LYS A 302 -8.81 -6.94 -11.31
N LEU A 303 -7.67 -6.78 -11.97
CA LEU A 303 -7.00 -5.51 -12.16
C LEU A 303 -7.73 -4.64 -13.20
N LEU A 304 -7.97 -5.17 -14.40
CA LEU A 304 -8.50 -4.42 -15.54
C LEU A 304 -9.86 -3.75 -15.27
N PRO A 305 -10.87 -4.41 -14.66
CA PRO A 305 -12.14 -3.76 -14.37
C PRO A 305 -12.00 -2.66 -13.30
N ASN A 306 -11.12 -2.87 -12.31
CA ASN A 306 -10.91 -1.92 -11.22
C ASN A 306 -10.13 -0.67 -11.66
N VAL A 307 -9.09 -0.82 -12.48
CA VAL A 307 -8.40 0.32 -13.11
C VAL A 307 -9.38 1.09 -13.99
N THR A 308 -10.15 0.41 -14.85
CA THR A 308 -11.14 1.06 -15.73
C THR A 308 -12.19 1.84 -14.92
N LYS A 309 -12.71 1.26 -13.83
CA LYS A 309 -13.62 1.93 -12.90
C LYS A 309 -12.99 3.17 -12.25
N ALA A 310 -11.73 3.09 -11.83
CA ALA A 310 -10.99 4.20 -11.23
C ALA A 310 -10.75 5.34 -12.24
N LEU A 311 -10.33 5.01 -13.46
CA LEU A 311 -10.10 5.99 -14.53
C LEU A 311 -11.39 6.70 -14.95
N ARG A 312 -12.52 5.98 -15.08
CA ARG A 312 -13.84 6.61 -15.32
C ARG A 312 -14.25 7.55 -14.18
N ARG A 313 -14.00 7.19 -12.92
CA ARG A 313 -14.24 8.07 -11.75
C ARG A 313 -13.38 9.33 -11.75
N ALA A 314 -12.12 9.22 -12.18
CA ALA A 314 -11.24 10.36 -12.37
C ALA A 314 -11.66 11.23 -13.57
N GLY A 315 -12.54 10.75 -14.46
CA GLY A 315 -12.88 11.42 -15.73
C GLY A 315 -11.78 11.27 -16.80
N LEU A 316 -10.85 10.33 -16.60
CA LEU A 316 -9.78 9.99 -17.56
C LEU A 316 -10.23 8.99 -18.63
N LEU A 317 -11.42 8.41 -18.47
CA LEU A 317 -12.10 7.58 -19.46
C LEU A 317 -13.55 8.00 -19.60
N SER A 318 -14.07 7.95 -20.83
CA SER A 318 -15.48 8.14 -21.13
C SER A 318 -16.35 7.06 -20.48
N SER A 319 -17.60 7.44 -20.18
CA SER A 319 -18.65 6.51 -19.74
C SER A 319 -19.13 5.58 -20.86
N GLU A 320 -18.92 5.97 -22.12
CA GLU A 320 -19.14 5.15 -23.31
C GLU A 320 -17.80 4.60 -23.83
N GLY A 321 -17.72 3.28 -24.00
CA GLY A 321 -16.48 2.52 -24.29
C GLY A 321 -16.25 1.42 -23.27
#